data_AF-A0A3P1Y2R5-F1
#
_entry.id   AF-A0A3P1Y2R5-F1
#
_cell.length_a   1.000
_cell.length_b   1.000
_cell.length_c   1.000
_cell.angle_alpha   90.00
_cell.angle_beta   90.00
_cell.angle_gamma   90.00
#
_symmetry.space_group_name_H-M   'P 1'
#
loop_
_entity.id
_entity.type
_entity.pdbx_description
1 polymer ?
#
loop_
_entity_poly.entity_id
_entity_poly.type
_entity_poly.pdbx_seq_one_letter_code
_entity_poly.pdbx_strand_id
1 'polypeptide(L)'
;MSHYDKLGEHGEMWTYLGFEPWEHRGMAGVARKITMTKTSLLGPVARYYAWDYVVWRHGGDADVDYLMREWKPMPDVIMQRFLLVGSSLRGRRARSFLLGFRGFLEVYGYLPGVQFHKKVADLVPPVELALKEERA
;
A
#
# COMPACT_ATOMS: atom_id res chain seq x y z
N MET A 1 -7.90 8.74 -17.80
CA MET A 1 -6.64 8.10 -17.39
C MET A 1 -6.04 8.93 -16.28
N SER A 2 -5.65 8.29 -15.19
CA SER A 2 -4.91 8.91 -14.09
C SER A 2 -3.52 9.28 -14.61
N HIS A 3 -2.99 10.44 -14.21
CA HIS A 3 -1.61 10.83 -14.52
C HIS A 3 -0.59 9.74 -14.12
N TYR A 4 -0.94 8.93 -13.13
CA TYR A 4 -0.09 7.88 -12.57
C TYR A 4 -0.30 6.49 -13.18
N ASP A 5 -1.16 6.34 -14.21
CA ASP A 5 -1.37 5.04 -14.87
C ASP A 5 -0.06 4.43 -15.43
N LYS A 6 0.90 5.29 -15.83
CA LYS A 6 2.22 4.89 -16.33
C LYS A 6 3.10 4.18 -15.31
N LEU A 7 2.80 4.29 -14.01
CA LEU A 7 3.52 3.52 -12.98
C LEU A 7 3.42 2.01 -13.24
N GLY A 8 2.38 1.55 -13.94
CA GLY A 8 2.25 0.16 -14.37
C GLY A 8 3.21 -0.28 -15.48
N GLU A 9 3.92 0.64 -16.15
CA GLU A 9 4.87 0.34 -17.22
C GLU A 9 6.21 -0.20 -16.67
N HIS A 10 6.52 0.08 -15.39
CA HIS A 10 7.77 -0.33 -14.73
C HIS A 10 7.68 -1.73 -14.09
N GLY A 11 7.08 -2.70 -14.79
CA GLY A 11 6.76 -4.02 -14.27
C GLY A 11 7.97 -4.80 -13.73
N GLU A 12 9.14 -4.70 -14.38
CA GLU A 12 10.38 -5.35 -13.94
C GLU A 12 10.89 -4.79 -12.61
N MET A 13 10.84 -3.46 -12.45
CA MET A 13 11.22 -2.78 -11.20
C MET A 13 10.32 -3.22 -10.05
N TRP A 14 9.00 -3.25 -10.26
CA TRP A 14 8.05 -3.71 -9.25
C TRP A 14 8.30 -5.17 -8.86
N THR A 15 8.49 -6.03 -9.85
CA THR A 15 8.80 -7.45 -9.62
C THR A 15 10.09 -7.62 -8.81
N TYR A 16 11.15 -6.88 -9.16
CA TYR A 16 12.42 -6.88 -8.41
C TYR A 16 12.23 -6.46 -6.94
N LEU A 17 11.33 -5.51 -6.68
CA LEU A 17 10.98 -5.03 -5.34
C LEU A 17 9.96 -5.94 -4.60
N GLY A 18 9.61 -7.09 -5.19
CA GLY A 18 8.71 -8.10 -4.61
C GLY A 18 7.23 -7.73 -4.72
N PHE A 19 6.88 -6.82 -5.61
CA PHE A 19 5.51 -6.44 -5.91
C PHE A 19 4.95 -7.23 -7.10
N GLU A 20 3.66 -7.51 -7.04
CA GLU A 20 2.89 -8.16 -8.11
C GLU A 20 1.77 -7.22 -8.60
N PRO A 21 1.38 -7.26 -9.88
CA PRO A 21 0.23 -6.51 -10.38
C PRO A 21 -1.03 -6.80 -9.56
N TRP A 22 -1.80 -5.75 -9.27
CA TRP A 22 -3.02 -5.86 -8.46
C TRP A 22 -4.14 -5.00 -9.05
N GLU A 23 -5.33 -5.58 -9.14
CA GLU A 23 -6.55 -4.90 -9.59
C GLU A 23 -7.75 -5.30 -8.72
N HIS A 24 -8.63 -4.34 -8.45
CA HIS A 24 -9.89 -4.60 -7.75
C HIS A 24 -10.91 -3.49 -7.98
N ARG A 25 -12.10 -3.83 -8.49
CA ARG A 25 -13.22 -2.88 -8.70
C ARG A 25 -12.81 -1.58 -9.41
N GLY A 26 -11.96 -1.68 -10.42
CA GLY A 26 -11.48 -0.51 -11.18
C GLY A 26 -10.30 0.23 -10.53
N MET A 27 -9.93 -0.11 -9.30
CA MET A 27 -8.62 0.25 -8.76
C MET A 27 -7.54 -0.63 -9.42
N ALA A 28 -6.39 -0.04 -9.68
CA ALA A 28 -5.23 -0.76 -10.19
C ALA A 28 -3.92 -0.21 -9.61
N GLY A 29 -2.95 -1.10 -9.50
CA GLY A 29 -1.69 -0.83 -8.82
C GLY A 29 -0.83 -2.09 -8.75
N VAL A 30 -0.03 -2.14 -7.69
CA VAL A 30 0.72 -3.33 -7.30
C VAL A 30 0.56 -3.63 -5.83
N ALA A 31 0.77 -4.89 -5.45
CA ALA A 31 0.71 -5.32 -4.07
C ALA A 31 1.88 -6.24 -3.70
N ARG A 32 2.24 -6.27 -2.42
CA ARG A 32 3.25 -7.21 -1.91
C ARG A 32 2.94 -7.69 -0.50
N LYS A 33 3.44 -8.89 -0.19
CA LYS A 33 3.50 -9.41 1.17
C LYS A 33 4.85 -9.08 1.79
N ILE A 34 4.84 -8.39 2.92
CA ILE A 34 6.03 -8.17 3.74
C ILE A 34 6.04 -9.15 4.91
N THR A 35 7.18 -9.78 5.14
CA THR A 35 7.42 -10.62 6.31
C THR A 35 8.20 -9.81 7.35
N MET A 36 7.59 -9.59 8.51
CA MET A 36 8.22 -8.95 9.66
C MET A 36 8.57 -10.01 10.69
N THR A 37 9.83 -10.05 11.12
CA THR A 37 10.28 -10.97 12.16
C THR A 37 10.60 -10.17 13.41
N LYS A 38 9.92 -10.47 14.53
CA LYS A 38 10.29 -9.93 15.84
C LYS A 38 11.36 -10.83 16.43
N THR A 39 12.48 -10.23 16.80
CA THR A 39 13.62 -10.92 17.41
C THR A 39 13.73 -10.56 18.89
N SER A 40 14.36 -11.46 19.64
CA SER A 40 14.80 -11.29 21.02
C SER A 40 16.29 -11.64 21.12
N LEU A 41 16.88 -11.45 22.31
CA LEU A 41 18.26 -11.89 22.60
C LEU A 41 18.48 -13.39 22.34
N LEU A 42 17.42 -14.21 22.41
CA LEU A 42 17.47 -15.66 22.19
C LEU A 42 17.06 -16.07 20.76
N GLY A 43 16.86 -15.12 19.85
CA GLY A 43 16.46 -15.35 18.45
C GLY A 43 15.04 -14.90 18.11
N PRO A 44 14.52 -15.29 16.93
CA PRO A 44 13.17 -14.92 16.46
C PRO A 44 12.07 -15.43 17.41
N VAL A 45 11.21 -14.53 17.86
CA VAL A 45 10.09 -14.86 18.78
C VAL A 45 8.73 -14.84 18.09
N ALA A 46 8.61 -14.17 16.94
CA ALA A 46 7.38 -14.19 16.16
C ALA A 46 7.63 -13.73 14.72
N ARG A 47 6.75 -14.16 13.82
CA ARG A 47 6.68 -13.71 12.45
C ARG A 47 5.28 -13.17 12.20
N TYR A 48 5.20 -12.00 11.57
CA TYR A 48 3.95 -11.37 11.21
C TYR A 48 4.01 -10.92 9.75
N TYR A 49 2.85 -10.85 9.11
CA TYR A 49 2.78 -10.40 7.73
C TYR A 49 2.06 -9.06 7.63
N ALA A 50 2.61 -8.18 6.80
CA ALA A 50 1.90 -7.02 6.31
C ALA A 50 1.62 -7.21 4.82
N TRP A 51 0.54 -6.60 4.34
CA TRP A 51 0.21 -6.55 2.93
C TRP A 51 0.13 -5.10 2.48
N ASP A 52 1.00 -4.73 1.55
CA ASP A 52 1.10 -3.37 1.04
C ASP A 52 0.47 -3.31 -0.35
N TYR A 53 -0.31 -2.26 -0.59
CA TYR A 53 -0.89 -1.92 -1.89
C TYR A 53 -0.42 -0.52 -2.26
N VAL A 54 0.17 -0.37 -3.44
CA VAL A 54 0.46 0.92 -4.07
C VAL A 54 -0.52 1.07 -5.23
N VAL A 55 -1.46 2.02 -5.13
CA VAL A 55 -2.61 2.13 -6.02
C VAL A 55 -2.56 3.50 -6.71
N TRP A 56 -2.46 3.50 -8.03
CA TRP A 56 -2.35 4.72 -8.85
C TRP A 56 -3.55 4.98 -9.77
N ARG A 57 -4.40 3.96 -9.94
CA ARG A 57 -5.74 4.11 -10.49
C ARG A 57 -6.73 3.89 -9.37
N HIS A 58 -7.48 4.93 -9.02
CA HIS A 58 -8.54 4.89 -8.00
C HIS A 58 -9.52 6.06 -8.19
N GLY A 59 -10.75 5.91 -7.70
CA GLY A 59 -11.84 6.89 -7.68
C GLY A 59 -11.83 7.82 -6.47
N GLY A 60 -10.66 8.12 -5.92
CA GLY A 60 -10.50 9.02 -4.76
C GLY A 60 -11.26 8.54 -3.50
N ASP A 61 -12.03 9.44 -2.88
CA ASP A 61 -12.73 9.19 -1.61
C ASP A 61 -13.76 8.05 -1.70
N ALA A 62 -14.38 7.84 -2.86
CA ALA A 62 -15.34 6.74 -3.06
C ALA A 62 -14.70 5.36 -2.83
N ASP A 63 -13.46 5.18 -3.31
CA ASP A 63 -12.70 3.95 -3.11
C ASP A 63 -12.17 3.84 -1.68
N VAL A 64 -11.78 4.97 -1.06
CA VAL A 64 -11.40 4.99 0.37
C VAL A 64 -12.57 4.50 1.23
N ASP A 65 -13.77 5.01 1.00
CA ASP A 65 -14.97 4.61 1.74
C ASP A 65 -15.33 3.15 1.49
N TYR A 66 -15.19 2.68 0.25
CA TYR A 66 -15.33 1.26 -0.07
C TYR A 66 -14.34 0.39 0.71
N LEU A 67 -13.04 0.72 0.70
CA LEU A 67 -12.02 -0.02 1.44
C LEU A 67 -12.36 -0.04 2.95
N MET A 68 -12.75 1.11 3.50
CA MET A 68 -13.12 1.24 4.90
C MET A 68 -14.37 0.44 5.27
N ARG A 69 -15.33 0.24 4.37
CA ARG A 69 -16.56 -0.50 4.69
C ARG A 69 -16.49 -1.99 4.36
N GLU A 70 -15.94 -2.33 3.20
CA GLU A 70 -16.13 -3.64 2.59
C GLU A 70 -14.89 -4.53 2.61
N TRP A 71 -13.69 -3.95 2.66
CA TRP A 71 -12.44 -4.72 2.60
C TRP A 71 -12.39 -5.77 3.71
N LYS A 72 -11.75 -6.92 3.46
CA LYS A 72 -11.78 -8.06 4.39
C LYS A 72 -10.41 -8.33 4.99
N PRO A 73 -10.35 -8.89 6.22
CA PRO A 73 -9.10 -9.35 6.79
C PRO A 73 -8.53 -10.52 5.98
N MET A 74 -7.21 -10.59 5.89
CA MET A 74 -6.49 -11.73 5.31
C MET A 74 -5.94 -12.64 6.42
N PRO A 75 -5.88 -13.97 6.23
CA PRO A 75 -5.23 -14.87 7.17
C PRO A 75 -3.77 -14.48 7.41
N ASP A 76 -3.33 -14.52 8.68
CA ASP A 76 -1.97 -14.24 9.14
C ASP A 76 -1.41 -12.83 8.85
N VAL A 77 -2.23 -11.95 8.26
CA VAL A 77 -1.84 -10.56 7.97
C VAL A 77 -2.29 -9.67 9.11
N ILE A 78 -1.32 -9.08 9.81
CA ILE A 78 -1.57 -8.16 10.92
C ILE A 78 -1.95 -6.76 10.43
N MET A 79 -1.53 -6.40 9.21
CA MET A 79 -1.69 -5.05 8.68
C MET A 79 -1.87 -5.09 7.16
N GLN A 80 -2.91 -4.44 6.66
CA GLN A 80 -3.11 -4.17 5.24
C GLN A 80 -3.00 -2.65 5.02
N ARG A 81 -2.03 -2.19 4.23
CA ARG A 81 -1.76 -0.77 3.99
C ARG A 81 -2.02 -0.43 2.52
N PHE A 82 -2.88 0.54 2.26
CA PHE A 82 -3.08 1.12 0.94
C PHE A 82 -2.41 2.49 0.87
N LEU A 83 -1.55 2.68 -0.12
CA LEU A 83 -0.99 3.96 -0.51
C LEU A 83 -1.66 4.40 -1.83
N LEU A 84 -2.52 5.40 -1.77
CA LEU A 84 -3.20 5.96 -2.93
C LEU A 84 -2.36 7.09 -3.55
N VAL A 85 -1.71 6.81 -4.67
CA VAL A 85 -0.83 7.74 -5.40
C VAL A 85 -1.69 8.75 -6.16
N GLY A 86 -1.42 10.04 -5.96
CA GLY A 86 -2.24 11.12 -6.51
C GLY A 86 -3.42 11.53 -5.63
N SER A 87 -3.59 10.88 -4.47
CA SER A 87 -4.69 11.19 -3.56
C SER A 87 -4.34 12.34 -2.61
N SER A 88 -5.24 13.32 -2.51
CA SER A 88 -5.19 14.41 -1.55
C SER A 88 -5.70 14.04 -0.15
N LEU A 89 -6.04 12.76 0.08
CA LEU A 89 -6.51 12.26 1.39
C LEU A 89 -5.55 12.73 2.50
N ARG A 90 -6.08 13.54 3.41
CA ARG A 90 -5.29 14.10 4.52
C ARG A 90 -5.06 13.06 5.61
N GLY A 91 -3.81 12.80 5.93
CA GLY A 91 -3.42 11.93 7.05
C GLY A 91 -3.59 10.45 6.77
N ARG A 92 -4.38 9.76 7.62
CA ARG A 92 -4.58 8.30 7.59
C ARG A 92 -6.02 7.98 7.94
N ARG A 93 -6.66 7.11 7.15
CA ARG A 93 -7.88 6.41 7.59
C ARG A 93 -7.52 4.99 8.00
N ALA A 94 -8.08 4.53 9.11
CA ALA A 94 -7.75 3.22 9.66
C ALA A 94 -8.94 2.60 10.38
N ARG A 95 -9.00 1.26 10.38
CA ARG A 95 -9.88 0.48 11.23
C ARG A 95 -9.26 -0.86 11.59
N SER A 96 -9.80 -1.50 12.63
CA SER A 96 -9.45 -2.87 12.98
C SER A 96 -10.46 -3.87 12.41
N PHE A 97 -10.02 -5.09 12.19
CA PHE A 97 -10.89 -6.23 11.87
C PHE A 97 -11.16 -7.03 13.14
N LEU A 98 -12.44 -7.32 13.41
CA LEU A 98 -12.87 -8.08 14.59
C LEU A 98 -12.20 -7.55 15.88
N LEU A 99 -12.39 -6.25 16.18
CA LEU A 99 -11.76 -5.56 17.32
C LEU A 99 -10.22 -5.64 17.38
N GLY A 100 -9.55 -6.01 16.28
CA GLY A 100 -8.09 -6.13 16.17
C GLY A 100 -7.59 -7.57 16.11
N PHE A 101 -8.42 -8.56 16.41
CA PHE A 101 -8.02 -9.97 16.38
C PHE A 101 -7.68 -10.49 14.97
N ARG A 102 -8.13 -9.78 13.92
CA ARG A 102 -7.82 -10.13 12.52
C ARG A 102 -7.02 -9.04 11.81
N GLY A 103 -6.22 -8.30 12.57
CA GLY A 103 -5.35 -7.25 12.04
C GLY A 103 -6.09 -5.94 11.74
N PHE A 104 -5.43 -5.10 10.96
CA PHE A 104 -5.85 -3.72 10.69
C PHE A 104 -5.84 -3.40 9.20
N LEU A 105 -6.67 -2.44 8.82
CA LEU A 105 -6.63 -1.77 7.52
C LEU A 105 -6.22 -0.32 7.73
N GLU A 106 -5.25 0.14 6.94
CA GLU A 106 -4.84 1.54 6.88
C GLU A 106 -4.83 2.02 5.43
N VAL A 107 -5.38 3.19 5.15
CA VAL A 107 -5.39 3.83 3.84
C VAL A 107 -4.77 5.22 3.98
N TYR A 108 -3.85 5.52 3.06
CA TYR A 108 -3.02 6.72 3.05
C TYR A 108 -3.13 7.42 1.70
N GLY A 109 -3.19 8.75 1.73
CA GLY A 109 -3.00 9.57 0.53
C GLY A 109 -1.52 9.89 0.34
N TYR A 110 -1.09 9.95 -0.91
CA TYR A 110 0.25 10.36 -1.29
C TYR A 110 0.21 11.23 -2.54
N LEU A 111 0.75 12.46 -2.41
CA LEU A 111 1.00 13.36 -3.52
C LEU A 111 2.53 13.45 -3.72
N PRO A 112 3.07 12.83 -4.78
CA PRO A 112 4.51 12.88 -5.09
C PRO A 112 5.09 14.29 -5.02
N GLY A 113 6.25 14.42 -4.36
CA GLY A 113 6.91 15.72 -4.13
C GLY A 113 6.20 16.71 -3.18
N VAL A 114 4.98 16.42 -2.71
CA VAL A 114 4.18 17.37 -1.90
C VAL A 114 3.94 16.85 -0.49
N GLN A 115 3.33 15.67 -0.36
CA GLN A 115 2.93 15.15 0.95
C GLN A 115 2.81 13.63 0.97
N PHE A 116 3.23 13.03 2.09
CA PHE A 116 2.96 11.64 2.43
C PHE A 116 2.89 11.48 3.95
N HIS A 117 2.33 10.37 4.42
CA HIS A 117 2.29 10.05 5.84
C HIS A 117 3.51 9.22 6.26
N LYS A 118 4.17 9.58 7.37
CA LYS A 118 5.42 8.94 7.84
C LYS A 118 5.37 7.41 8.04
N LYS A 119 4.18 6.83 8.26
CA LYS A 119 3.98 5.37 8.44
C LYS A 119 4.07 4.56 7.14
N VAL A 120 4.07 5.22 5.99
CA VAL A 120 4.24 4.63 4.66
C VAL A 120 5.46 5.18 3.94
N ALA A 121 6.41 5.75 4.70
CA ALA A 121 7.65 6.29 4.16
C ALA A 121 8.47 5.22 3.41
N ASP A 122 8.31 3.94 3.75
CA ASP A 122 8.95 2.82 3.07
C ASP A 122 8.35 2.50 1.69
N LEU A 123 7.13 2.96 1.40
CA LEU A 123 6.44 2.77 0.13
C LEU A 123 6.65 3.93 -0.85
N VAL A 124 7.16 5.07 -0.38
CA VAL A 124 7.39 6.27 -1.22
C VAL A 124 8.57 6.09 -2.19
N PRO A 125 9.77 5.61 -1.79
CA PRO A 125 10.91 5.50 -2.69
C PRO A 125 10.66 4.66 -3.95
N PRO A 126 9.98 3.49 -3.89
CA PRO A 126 9.61 2.75 -5.09
C PRO A 126 8.78 3.55 -6.09
N VAL A 127 7.83 4.36 -5.60
CA VAL A 127 6.99 5.20 -6.47
C VAL A 127 7.80 6.33 -7.08
N GLU A 128 8.62 7.03 -6.28
CA GLU A 128 9.49 8.09 -6.77
C GLU A 128 10.53 7.58 -7.79
N LEU A 129 11.00 6.34 -7.65
CA LEU A 129 11.90 5.71 -8.61
C LEU A 129 11.22 5.52 -9.98
N ALA A 130 10.03 4.92 -9.99
CA ALA A 130 9.25 4.76 -11.22
C ALA A 130 8.92 6.12 -11.88
N LEU A 131 8.56 7.14 -11.09
CA LEU A 131 8.31 8.48 -11.63
C LEU A 131 9.56 9.19 -12.17
N LYS A 132 10.77 8.82 -11.71
CA LYS A 132 12.02 9.41 -12.19
C LYS A 132 12.50 8.78 -13.49
N GLU A 133 12.30 7.48 -13.66
CA GLU A 133 12.57 6.79 -14.94
C GLU A 133 11.75 7.37 -16.09
N GLU A 134 10.62 8.05 -15.81
CA GLU A 134 9.85 8.81 -16.80
C GLU A 134 10.56 10.09 -17.29
N ARG A 135 11.42 10.70 -16.46
CA ARG A 135 12.04 12.00 -16.74
C ARG A 135 13.43 11.90 -17.40
N ALA A 136 13.95 10.70 -17.58
CA ALA A 136 15.24 10.40 -18.18
C ALA A 136 15.06 10.03 -19.66
#